data_AF-A0A222WIG9-F1
#
_entry.id   AF-A0A222WIG9-F1
#
_cell.length_a   1.000
_cell.length_b   1.000
_cell.length_c   1.000
_cell.angle_alpha   90.00
_cell.angle_beta   90.00
_cell.angle_gamma   90.00
#
_symmetry.space_group_name_H-M   'P 1'
#
loop_
_entity.id
_entity.type
_entity.pdbx_description
1 polymer ?
#
loop_
_entity_poly.entity_id
_entity_poly.type
_entity_poly.pdbx_seq_one_letter_code
_entity_poly.pdbx_strand_id
1 'polypeptide(L)'
;MESKKNDILQAAIRLFSRKGYYSTSVEEIAKESGMAKASFYKYFQRKEELPLEMCIILEKNIEQDIRALYSKPDLTTHDKLHDFIVLYLRNLVKNKVYLMMDLPEPSMLIFQNEQLNAAFEQHEYKLYQWVYDCLIDVFGTEIEDSAWDITFVLKSIVLEYIRFFADRMNDETIEHLTQFIIFLSNSLVASLKSTDSVYHLWGSPGWLPESTISNPFDQGRQINVLLHSLEDSILLSSWSLEDKQEYQQISTLLKEEALKASPQKGLLKALFSYLEQRKELQKVCHLLKNLLDLAPESE
;
A
#
# COMPACT_ATOMS: atom_id res chain seq x y z
N MET A 1 -10.46 21.33 2.81
CA MET A 1 -11.36 20.80 1.76
C MET A 1 -11.13 19.31 1.53
N GLU A 2 -9.90 18.82 1.63
CA GLU A 2 -9.50 17.39 1.66
C GLU A 2 -10.44 16.47 2.46
N SER A 3 -10.78 16.87 3.70
CA SER A 3 -11.61 16.05 4.58
C SER A 3 -13.00 15.77 4.01
N LYS A 4 -13.61 16.72 3.29
CA LYS A 4 -14.95 16.52 2.70
C LYS A 4 -14.93 15.66 1.45
N LYS A 5 -13.86 15.78 0.63
CA LYS A 5 -13.63 14.86 -0.51
C LYS A 5 -13.47 13.43 0.00
N ASN A 6 -12.68 13.24 1.07
CA ASN A 6 -12.51 11.92 1.70
C ASN A 6 -13.82 11.39 2.30
N ASP A 7 -14.64 12.22 2.96
CA ASP A 7 -15.96 11.80 3.48
C ASP A 7 -16.86 11.22 2.37
N ILE A 8 -16.88 11.86 1.19
CA ILE A 8 -17.61 11.39 0.01
C ILE A 8 -17.05 10.05 -0.47
N LEU A 9 -15.73 9.93 -0.62
CA LEU A 9 -15.08 8.72 -1.13
C LEU A 9 -15.31 7.54 -0.18
N GLN A 10 -15.21 7.75 1.14
CA GLN A 10 -15.50 6.71 2.14
C GLN A 10 -16.97 6.28 2.12
N ALA A 11 -17.90 7.22 1.94
CA ALA A 11 -19.31 6.89 1.74
C ALA A 11 -19.54 6.08 0.45
N ALA A 12 -18.90 6.47 -0.64
CA ALA A 12 -18.97 5.75 -1.93
C ALA A 12 -18.39 4.34 -1.81
N ILE A 13 -17.21 4.15 -1.19
CA ILE A 13 -16.60 2.84 -0.93
C ILE A 13 -17.59 1.92 -0.19
N ARG A 14 -18.22 2.42 0.88
CA ARG A 14 -19.20 1.64 1.66
C ARG A 14 -20.44 1.27 0.85
N LEU A 15 -20.99 2.22 0.09
CA LEU A 15 -22.20 1.99 -0.69
C LEU A 15 -21.95 1.05 -1.88
N PHE A 16 -20.87 1.28 -2.63
CA PHE A 16 -20.50 0.41 -3.75
C PHE A 16 -20.18 -1.01 -3.29
N SER A 17 -19.48 -1.18 -2.17
CA SER A 17 -19.20 -2.51 -1.61
C SER A 17 -20.44 -3.27 -1.15
N ARG A 18 -21.56 -2.57 -0.87
CA ARG A 18 -22.82 -3.17 -0.39
C ARG A 18 -23.87 -3.36 -1.48
N LYS A 19 -24.00 -2.41 -2.40
CA LYS A 19 -25.07 -2.36 -3.41
C LYS A 19 -24.58 -2.48 -4.85
N GLY A 20 -23.27 -2.36 -5.07
CA GLY A 20 -22.67 -2.18 -6.39
C GLY A 20 -22.73 -0.73 -6.89
N TYR A 21 -21.92 -0.43 -7.91
CA TYR A 21 -21.80 0.91 -8.50
C TYR A 21 -23.12 1.43 -9.11
N TYR A 22 -23.77 0.61 -9.93
CA TYR A 22 -24.94 1.03 -10.69
C TYR A 22 -26.16 1.28 -9.83
N SER A 23 -26.35 0.44 -8.81
CA SER A 23 -27.46 0.55 -7.85
C SER A 23 -27.28 1.68 -6.84
N THR A 24 -26.16 2.41 -6.89
CA THR A 24 -25.85 3.51 -5.96
C THR A 24 -25.97 4.85 -6.68
N SER A 25 -26.80 5.74 -6.14
CA SER A 25 -27.01 7.10 -6.65
C SER A 25 -26.11 8.15 -5.97
N VAL A 26 -25.85 9.27 -6.67
CA VAL A 26 -25.16 10.44 -6.07
C VAL A 26 -25.89 10.97 -4.84
N GLU A 27 -27.22 10.85 -4.82
CA GLU A 27 -28.04 11.29 -3.69
C GLU A 27 -27.81 10.44 -2.43
N GLU A 28 -27.73 9.12 -2.58
CA GLU A 28 -27.38 8.22 -1.48
C GLU A 28 -25.97 8.49 -0.96
N ILE A 29 -25.01 8.71 -1.87
CA ILE A 29 -23.61 9.03 -1.50
C ILE A 29 -23.55 10.34 -0.71
N ALA A 30 -24.23 11.38 -1.20
CA ALA A 30 -24.29 12.67 -0.51
C ALA A 30 -24.92 12.52 0.89
N LYS A 31 -26.02 11.78 0.99
CA LYS A 31 -26.70 11.52 2.27
C LYS A 31 -25.82 10.74 3.25
N GLU A 32 -25.17 9.67 2.80
CA GLU A 32 -24.27 8.83 3.60
C GLU A 32 -23.02 9.61 4.07
N SER A 33 -22.54 10.58 3.27
CA SER A 33 -21.44 11.48 3.64
C SER A 33 -21.89 12.71 4.46
N GLY A 34 -23.18 12.78 4.83
CA GLY A 34 -23.72 13.86 5.65
C GLY A 34 -23.81 15.23 4.95
N MET A 35 -23.95 15.24 3.62
CA MET A 35 -24.03 16.47 2.83
C MET A 35 -25.23 16.51 1.89
N ALA A 36 -25.55 17.71 1.40
CA ALA A 36 -26.56 17.90 0.37
C ALA A 36 -26.03 17.48 -1.01
N LYS A 37 -26.90 16.94 -1.87
CA LYS A 37 -26.57 16.55 -3.26
C LYS A 37 -25.89 17.66 -4.06
N ALA A 38 -26.33 18.91 -3.93
CA ALA A 38 -25.71 20.05 -4.60
C ALA A 38 -24.26 20.30 -4.14
N SER A 39 -23.91 19.89 -2.91
CA SER A 39 -22.53 20.01 -2.39
C SER A 39 -21.61 18.95 -2.95
N PHE A 40 -22.11 17.75 -3.31
CA PHE A 40 -21.33 16.73 -3.99
C PHE A 40 -20.70 17.28 -5.28
N TYR A 41 -21.50 17.99 -6.09
CA TYR A 41 -21.07 18.56 -7.37
C TYR A 41 -20.04 19.68 -7.25
N LYS A 42 -19.70 20.13 -6.02
CA LYS A 42 -18.55 21.01 -5.78
C LYS A 42 -17.22 20.25 -5.74
N TYR A 43 -17.25 18.94 -5.52
CA TYR A 43 -16.07 18.08 -5.37
C TYR A 43 -15.88 17.12 -6.55
N PHE A 44 -16.98 16.55 -7.05
CA PHE A 44 -16.97 15.62 -8.18
C PHE A 44 -18.02 16.04 -9.19
N GLN A 45 -17.63 16.20 -10.45
CA GLN A 45 -18.59 16.60 -11.48
C GLN A 45 -19.52 15.44 -11.82
N ARG A 46 -19.02 14.20 -11.68
CA ARG A 46 -19.69 12.98 -12.11
C ARG A 46 -19.41 11.82 -11.14
N LYS A 47 -20.32 10.85 -11.09
CA LYS A 47 -20.16 9.65 -10.24
C LYS A 47 -19.00 8.78 -10.74
N GLU A 48 -18.74 8.83 -12.03
CA GLU A 48 -17.72 8.11 -12.79
C GLU A 48 -16.28 8.50 -12.39
N GLU A 49 -16.10 9.64 -11.71
CA GLU A 49 -14.80 10.06 -11.17
C GLU A 49 -14.47 9.35 -9.84
N LEU A 50 -15.49 8.89 -9.11
CA LEU A 50 -15.30 8.29 -7.78
C LEU A 50 -14.47 6.99 -7.82
N PRO A 51 -14.71 6.03 -8.74
CA PRO A 51 -13.97 4.78 -8.74
C PRO A 51 -12.45 4.98 -8.85
N LEU A 52 -11.97 5.85 -9.75
CA LEU A 52 -10.53 6.12 -9.89
C LEU A 52 -9.95 6.76 -8.63
N GLU A 53 -10.62 7.76 -8.07
CA GLU A 53 -10.19 8.45 -6.84
C GLU A 53 -10.18 7.52 -5.63
N MET A 54 -11.10 6.55 -5.60
CA MET A 54 -11.09 5.48 -4.61
C MET A 54 -9.87 4.56 -4.78
N CYS A 55 -9.47 4.20 -6.01
CA CYS A 55 -8.26 3.42 -6.27
C CYS A 55 -7.01 4.11 -5.75
N ILE A 56 -6.87 5.41 -6.04
CA ILE A 56 -5.74 6.22 -5.56
C ILE A 56 -5.64 6.19 -4.03
N ILE A 57 -6.77 6.34 -3.32
CA ILE A 57 -6.78 6.29 -1.86
C ILE A 57 -6.45 4.89 -1.33
N LEU A 58 -7.06 3.85 -1.90
CA LEU A 58 -6.84 2.48 -1.45
C LEU A 58 -5.41 2.03 -1.71
N GLU A 59 -4.84 2.34 -2.88
CA GLU A 59 -3.43 2.15 -3.21
C GLU A 59 -2.54 2.82 -2.17
N LYS A 60 -2.76 4.11 -1.90
CA LYS A 60 -1.95 4.86 -0.94
C LYS A 60 -2.00 4.26 0.47
N ASN A 61 -3.16 3.75 0.88
CA ASN A 61 -3.29 3.07 2.18
C ASN A 61 -2.47 1.77 2.21
N ILE A 62 -2.53 0.95 1.15
CA ILE A 62 -1.73 -0.27 1.05
C ILE A 62 -0.24 0.08 1.03
N GLU A 63 0.18 1.08 0.25
CA GLU A 63 1.56 1.55 0.20
C GLU A 63 2.08 1.94 1.60
N GLN A 64 1.27 2.68 2.36
CA GLN A 64 1.59 3.06 3.73
C GLN A 64 1.67 1.86 4.68
N ASP A 65 0.73 0.92 4.55
CA ASP A 65 0.73 -0.29 5.37
C ASP A 65 1.96 -1.17 5.08
N ILE A 66 2.36 -1.33 3.81
CA ILE A 66 3.59 -2.06 3.40
C ILE A 66 4.82 -1.35 3.96
N ARG A 67 4.90 -0.02 3.79
CA ARG A 67 6.01 0.79 4.31
C ARG A 67 6.16 0.60 5.82
N ALA A 68 5.06 0.71 6.56
CA ALA A 68 5.05 0.52 8.01
C ALA A 68 5.44 -0.92 8.41
N LEU A 69 5.00 -1.93 7.67
CA LEU A 69 5.40 -3.32 7.89
C LEU A 69 6.93 -3.48 7.77
N TYR A 70 7.52 -2.93 6.70
CA TYR A 70 8.95 -3.06 6.40
C TYR A 70 9.84 -2.11 7.19
N SER A 71 9.27 -1.13 7.90
CA SER A 71 10.01 -0.29 8.84
C SER A 71 10.21 -0.93 10.22
N LYS A 72 9.55 -2.06 10.53
CA LYS A 72 9.73 -2.78 11.79
C LYS A 72 11.09 -3.52 11.81
N PRO A 73 11.77 -3.60 12.96
CA PRO A 73 13.00 -4.38 13.09
C PRO A 73 12.72 -5.89 12.98
N ASP A 74 13.71 -6.62 12.46
CA ASP A 74 13.89 -8.08 12.64
C ASP A 74 12.77 -9.02 12.13
N LEU A 75 12.07 -8.67 11.04
CA LEU A 75 11.20 -9.65 10.37
C LEU A 75 12.04 -10.69 9.61
N THR A 76 11.82 -11.97 9.88
CA THR A 76 12.39 -13.03 9.05
C THR A 76 11.78 -12.97 7.65
N THR A 77 12.46 -13.54 6.67
CA THR A 77 11.96 -13.67 5.30
C THR A 77 10.57 -14.33 5.23
N HIS A 78 10.32 -15.32 6.08
CA HIS A 78 9.01 -15.97 6.19
C HIS A 78 7.94 -15.02 6.74
N ASP A 79 8.25 -14.31 7.82
CA ASP A 79 7.31 -13.38 8.46
C ASP A 79 6.93 -12.24 7.51
N LYS A 80 7.87 -11.76 6.70
CA LYS A 80 7.61 -10.75 5.67
C LYS A 80 6.58 -11.19 4.63
N LEU A 81 6.77 -12.39 4.05
CA LEU A 81 5.84 -12.92 3.05
C LEU A 81 4.44 -13.11 3.66
N HIS A 82 4.41 -13.71 4.85
CA HIS A 82 3.18 -13.93 5.60
C HIS A 82 2.43 -12.63 5.88
N ASP A 83 3.08 -11.66 6.53
CA ASP A 83 2.45 -10.42 6.95
C ASP A 83 2.02 -9.56 5.76
N PHE A 84 2.79 -9.58 4.66
CA PHE A 84 2.39 -8.94 3.41
C PHE A 84 1.12 -9.56 2.83
N ILE A 85 1.04 -10.90 2.74
CA ILE A 85 -0.16 -11.58 2.21
C ILE A 85 -1.38 -11.30 3.10
N VAL A 86 -1.24 -11.36 4.42
CA VAL A 86 -2.33 -11.05 5.36
C VAL A 86 -2.81 -9.60 5.18
N LEU A 87 -1.89 -8.64 5.09
CA LEU A 87 -2.18 -7.23 4.85
C LEU A 87 -2.93 -7.04 3.53
N TYR A 88 -2.46 -7.69 2.46
CA TYR A 88 -3.05 -7.64 1.13
C TYR A 88 -4.48 -8.22 1.14
N LEU A 89 -4.66 -9.43 1.67
CA LEU A 89 -5.95 -10.11 1.75
C LEU A 89 -6.96 -9.32 2.60
N ARG A 90 -6.55 -8.80 3.76
CA ARG A 90 -7.43 -7.95 4.59
C ARG A 90 -7.89 -6.71 3.85
N ASN A 91 -7.02 -6.07 3.08
CA ASN A 91 -7.37 -4.91 2.28
C ASN A 91 -8.37 -5.27 1.15
N LEU A 92 -8.19 -6.41 0.48
CA LEU A 92 -9.13 -6.90 -0.54
C LEU A 92 -10.50 -7.26 0.04
N VAL A 93 -10.55 -7.99 1.17
CA VAL A 93 -11.80 -8.38 1.85
C VAL A 93 -12.56 -7.14 2.32
N LYS A 94 -11.86 -6.17 2.91
CA LYS A 94 -12.45 -4.92 3.41
C LYS A 94 -12.96 -4.03 2.29
N ASN A 95 -12.25 -3.97 1.16
CA ASN A 95 -12.51 -3.02 0.08
C ASN A 95 -12.84 -3.74 -1.23
N LYS A 96 -14.06 -4.26 -1.34
CA LYS A 96 -14.54 -4.99 -2.54
C LYS A 96 -14.57 -4.16 -3.83
N VAL A 97 -14.25 -2.87 -3.76
CA VAL A 97 -14.02 -1.99 -4.91
C VAL A 97 -12.99 -2.60 -5.86
N TYR A 98 -11.98 -3.33 -5.36
CA TYR A 98 -11.03 -4.06 -6.20
C TYR A 98 -11.71 -5.06 -7.15
N LEU A 99 -12.73 -5.78 -6.70
CA LEU A 99 -13.48 -6.71 -7.55
C LEU A 99 -14.23 -6.01 -8.69
N MET A 100 -14.59 -4.73 -8.50
CA MET A 100 -15.22 -3.93 -9.55
C MET A 100 -14.22 -3.47 -10.61
N MET A 101 -12.92 -3.44 -10.27
CA MET A 101 -11.82 -3.09 -11.18
C MET A 101 -11.32 -4.31 -11.94
N ASP A 102 -11.10 -5.42 -11.24
CA ASP A 102 -10.53 -6.66 -11.80
C ASP A 102 -11.52 -7.46 -12.67
N LEU A 103 -12.82 -7.20 -12.53
CA LEU A 103 -13.89 -7.83 -13.30
C LEU A 103 -14.78 -6.76 -13.93
N PRO A 104 -14.25 -5.97 -14.88
CA PRO A 104 -15.05 -4.95 -15.53
C PRO A 104 -16.20 -5.63 -16.28
N GLU A 105 -17.44 -5.41 -15.83
CA GLU A 105 -18.59 -5.71 -16.68
C GLU A 105 -18.41 -4.90 -17.98
N PRO A 106 -18.42 -5.52 -19.17
CA PRO A 106 -18.24 -4.80 -20.44
C PRO A 106 -19.26 -3.67 -20.68
N SER A 107 -20.33 -3.63 -19.88
CA SER A 107 -21.37 -2.60 -19.85
C SER A 107 -21.00 -1.34 -19.05
N MET A 108 -19.90 -1.36 -18.27
CA MET A 108 -19.47 -0.24 -17.43
C MET A 108 -18.99 0.92 -18.31
N LEU A 109 -19.82 1.97 -18.38
CA LEU A 109 -19.55 3.23 -19.07
C LEU A 109 -18.22 3.88 -18.65
N ILE A 110 -17.75 3.62 -17.42
CA ILE A 110 -16.43 4.07 -16.96
C ILE A 110 -15.31 3.52 -17.85
N PHE A 111 -15.48 2.31 -18.42
CA PHE A 111 -14.50 1.69 -19.30
C PHE A 111 -14.62 2.08 -20.78
N GLN A 112 -15.53 3.00 -21.13
CA GLN A 112 -15.55 3.64 -22.45
C GLN A 112 -14.62 4.86 -22.50
N ASN A 113 -14.05 5.27 -21.37
CA ASN A 113 -13.08 6.35 -21.28
C ASN A 113 -11.66 5.77 -21.21
N GLU A 114 -10.92 5.84 -22.32
CA GLU A 114 -9.55 5.33 -22.42
C GLU A 114 -8.61 5.88 -21.34
N GLN A 115 -8.77 7.15 -20.93
CA GLN A 115 -7.93 7.73 -19.87
C GLN A 115 -8.22 7.11 -18.50
N LEU A 116 -9.48 6.83 -18.19
CA LEU A 116 -9.84 6.16 -16.95
C LEU A 116 -9.34 4.71 -16.97
N ASN A 117 -9.47 4.01 -18.11
CA ASN A 117 -8.95 2.64 -18.27
C ASN A 117 -7.45 2.57 -18.03
N ALA A 118 -6.69 3.42 -18.71
CA ALA A 118 -5.25 3.48 -18.53
C ALA A 118 -4.86 3.74 -17.08
N ALA A 119 -5.62 4.59 -16.37
CA ALA A 119 -5.39 4.84 -14.95
C ALA A 119 -5.72 3.60 -14.08
N PHE A 120 -6.82 2.89 -14.35
CA PHE A 120 -7.13 1.62 -13.68
C PHE A 120 -6.07 0.54 -13.92
N GLU A 121 -5.62 0.38 -15.15
CA GLU A 121 -4.55 -0.55 -15.52
C GLU A 121 -3.24 -0.22 -14.78
N GLN A 122 -2.91 1.07 -14.65
CA GLN A 122 -1.76 1.51 -13.85
C GLN A 122 -1.91 1.15 -12.37
N HIS A 123 -3.10 1.32 -11.80
CA HIS A 123 -3.39 0.93 -10.42
C HIS A 123 -3.29 -0.58 -10.22
N GLU A 124 -3.85 -1.39 -11.13
CA GLU A 124 -3.76 -2.84 -11.09
C GLU A 124 -2.30 -3.29 -11.19
N TYR A 125 -1.55 -2.70 -12.13
CA TYR A 125 -0.14 -3.02 -12.31
C TYR A 125 0.70 -2.79 -11.06
N LYS A 126 0.47 -1.70 -10.32
CA LYS A 126 1.14 -1.43 -9.04
C LYS A 126 0.93 -2.53 -8.00
N LEU A 127 -0.29 -3.06 -7.89
CA LEU A 127 -0.58 -4.15 -6.97
C LEU A 127 0.18 -5.42 -7.36
N TYR A 128 0.24 -5.73 -8.65
CA TYR A 128 1.03 -6.85 -9.15
C TYR A 128 2.52 -6.64 -8.88
N GLN A 129 3.02 -5.43 -9.12
CA GLN A 129 4.41 -5.10 -8.85
C GLN A 129 4.78 -5.27 -7.38
N TRP A 130 3.90 -4.92 -6.43
CA TRP A 130 4.20 -5.15 -5.01
C TRP A 130 4.24 -6.63 -4.62
N VAL A 131 3.41 -7.48 -5.26
CA VAL A 131 3.51 -8.94 -5.08
C VAL A 131 4.84 -9.45 -5.64
N TYR A 132 5.21 -8.99 -6.85
CA TYR A 132 6.50 -9.28 -7.47
C TYR A 132 7.67 -8.86 -6.58
N ASP A 133 7.70 -7.62 -6.10
CA ASP A 133 8.76 -7.08 -5.25
C ASP A 133 8.89 -7.86 -3.93
N CYS A 134 7.76 -8.27 -3.34
CA CYS A 134 7.75 -9.13 -2.15
C CYS A 134 8.38 -10.50 -2.46
N LEU A 135 8.04 -11.12 -3.59
CA LEU A 135 8.63 -12.40 -4.01
C LEU A 135 10.14 -12.27 -4.22
N ILE A 136 10.61 -11.20 -4.86
CA ILE A 136 12.05 -10.93 -5.06
C ILE A 136 12.76 -10.72 -3.72
N ASP A 137 12.16 -9.96 -2.79
CA ASP A 137 12.71 -9.75 -1.44
C ASP A 137 12.86 -11.06 -0.66
N VAL A 138 11.91 -11.98 -0.86
CA VAL A 138 11.81 -13.23 -0.09
C VAL A 138 12.66 -14.35 -0.70
N PHE A 139 12.61 -14.51 -2.01
CA PHE A 139 13.23 -15.64 -2.72
C PHE A 139 14.51 -15.28 -3.46
N GLY A 140 14.87 -13.99 -3.52
CA GLY A 140 16.06 -13.48 -4.19
C GLY A 140 15.85 -13.18 -5.68
N THR A 141 16.81 -12.48 -6.28
CA THR A 141 16.80 -12.09 -7.70
C THR A 141 16.94 -13.28 -8.66
N GLU A 142 17.26 -14.47 -8.16
CA GLU A 142 17.36 -15.68 -8.97
C GLU A 142 16.02 -16.15 -9.56
N ILE A 143 14.89 -15.63 -9.07
CA ILE A 143 13.57 -15.92 -9.64
C ILE A 143 13.05 -14.80 -10.55
N GLU A 144 13.84 -13.77 -10.88
CA GLU A 144 13.39 -12.58 -11.61
C GLU A 144 12.61 -12.91 -12.90
N ASP A 145 13.14 -13.84 -13.69
CA ASP A 145 12.53 -14.31 -14.95
C ASP A 145 11.17 -15.00 -14.74
N SER A 146 10.95 -15.63 -13.58
CA SER A 146 9.71 -16.35 -13.24
C SER A 146 8.81 -15.62 -12.24
N ALA A 147 9.28 -14.54 -11.62
CA ALA A 147 8.59 -13.90 -10.50
C ALA A 147 7.25 -13.30 -10.93
N TRP A 148 7.17 -12.81 -12.17
CA TRP A 148 5.90 -12.41 -12.76
C TRP A 148 4.96 -13.60 -12.91
N ASP A 149 5.45 -14.79 -13.32
CA ASP A 149 4.59 -15.96 -13.62
C ASP A 149 3.92 -16.41 -12.32
N ILE A 150 4.74 -16.46 -11.26
CA ILE A 150 4.31 -16.74 -9.90
C ILE A 150 3.30 -15.68 -9.46
N THR A 151 3.61 -14.39 -9.61
CA THR A 151 2.71 -13.27 -9.25
C THR A 151 1.34 -13.44 -9.89
N PHE A 152 1.28 -13.74 -11.19
CA PHE A 152 0.02 -13.92 -11.92
C PHE A 152 -0.78 -15.13 -11.40
N VAL A 153 -0.13 -16.27 -11.14
CA VAL A 153 -0.78 -17.45 -10.57
C VAL A 153 -1.35 -17.14 -9.19
N LEU A 154 -0.57 -16.51 -8.31
CA LEU A 154 -1.01 -16.16 -6.96
C LEU A 154 -2.18 -15.17 -7.00
N LYS A 155 -2.09 -14.10 -7.82
CA LYS A 155 -3.18 -13.13 -7.99
C LYS A 155 -4.45 -13.80 -8.51
N SER A 156 -4.33 -14.73 -9.45
CA SER A 156 -5.49 -15.44 -10.01
C SER A 156 -6.25 -16.23 -8.94
N ILE A 157 -5.53 -16.94 -8.06
CA ILE A 157 -6.13 -17.68 -6.95
C ILE A 157 -6.77 -16.72 -5.95
N VAL A 158 -6.06 -15.67 -5.56
CA VAL A 158 -6.57 -14.66 -4.62
C VAL A 158 -7.84 -14.02 -5.17
N LEU A 159 -7.81 -13.52 -6.41
CA LEU A 159 -8.94 -12.84 -7.03
C LEU A 159 -10.19 -13.73 -7.04
N GLU A 160 -10.06 -14.98 -7.50
CA GLU A 160 -11.21 -15.89 -7.59
C GLU A 160 -11.71 -16.29 -6.19
N TYR A 161 -10.81 -16.47 -5.22
CA TYR A 161 -11.21 -16.74 -3.84
C TYR A 161 -11.99 -15.57 -3.22
N ILE A 162 -11.46 -14.34 -3.32
CA ILE A 162 -12.11 -13.13 -2.82
C ILE A 162 -13.46 -12.93 -3.51
N ARG A 163 -13.53 -13.11 -4.83
CA ARG A 163 -14.77 -12.95 -5.61
C ARG A 163 -15.93 -13.78 -5.06
N PHE A 164 -15.70 -15.02 -4.69
CA PHE A 164 -16.75 -15.92 -4.20
C PHE A 164 -16.95 -15.90 -2.68
N PHE A 165 -15.89 -15.64 -1.93
CA PHE A 165 -15.88 -15.90 -0.49
C PHE A 165 -15.65 -14.68 0.40
N ALA A 166 -15.36 -13.49 -0.14
CA ALA A 166 -15.05 -12.30 0.68
C ALA A 166 -16.08 -12.00 1.77
N ASP A 167 -17.39 -12.18 1.50
CA ASP A 167 -18.46 -11.97 2.49
C ASP A 167 -18.45 -12.92 3.69
N ARG A 168 -17.76 -14.05 3.56
CA ARG A 168 -17.66 -15.10 4.59
C ARG A 168 -16.30 -15.14 5.25
N MET A 169 -15.35 -14.33 4.78
CA MET A 169 -13.99 -14.34 5.29
C MET A 169 -13.90 -13.64 6.65
N ASN A 170 -13.14 -14.26 7.53
CA ASN A 170 -12.71 -13.78 8.83
C ASN A 170 -11.19 -14.01 8.98
N ASP A 171 -10.59 -13.61 10.10
CA ASP A 171 -9.14 -13.75 10.33
C ASP A 171 -8.64 -15.20 10.18
N GLU A 172 -9.42 -16.21 10.60
CA GLU A 172 -9.05 -17.62 10.46
C GLU A 172 -9.01 -18.07 8.99
N THR A 173 -10.01 -17.71 8.19
CA THR A 173 -10.02 -18.04 6.75
C THR A 173 -8.97 -17.25 5.96
N ILE A 174 -8.65 -16.02 6.37
CA ILE A 174 -7.54 -15.25 5.80
C ILE A 174 -6.24 -15.98 6.07
N GLU A 175 -6.02 -16.45 7.30
CA GLU A 175 -4.84 -17.23 7.68
C GLU A 175 -4.72 -18.52 6.85
N HIS A 176 -5.81 -19.27 6.68
CA HIS A 176 -5.80 -20.47 5.84
C HIS A 176 -5.40 -20.17 4.39
N LEU A 177 -5.92 -19.09 3.80
CA LEU A 177 -5.55 -18.68 2.45
C LEU A 177 -4.09 -18.20 2.38
N THR A 178 -3.63 -17.46 3.39
CA THR A 178 -2.22 -17.04 3.51
C THR A 178 -1.28 -18.24 3.50
N GLN A 179 -1.53 -19.24 4.36
CA GLN A 179 -0.70 -20.44 4.44
C GLN A 179 -0.70 -21.22 3.11
N PHE A 180 -1.84 -21.29 2.43
CA PHE A 180 -1.92 -21.92 1.11
C PHE A 180 -1.12 -21.15 0.05
N ILE A 181 -1.18 -19.82 0.04
CA ILE A 181 -0.39 -18.98 -0.86
C ILE A 181 1.11 -19.17 -0.59
N ILE A 182 1.56 -19.14 0.67
CA ILE A 182 2.96 -19.38 1.03
C ILE A 182 3.44 -20.76 0.55
N PHE A 183 2.65 -21.81 0.81
CA PHE A 183 2.94 -23.16 0.33
C PHE A 183 3.08 -23.20 -1.20
N LEU A 184 2.17 -22.55 -1.91
CA LEU A 184 2.19 -22.52 -3.37
C LEU A 184 3.38 -21.72 -3.90
N SER A 185 3.69 -20.55 -3.33
CA SER A 185 4.87 -19.75 -3.68
C SER A 185 6.15 -20.57 -3.53
N ASN A 186 6.34 -21.24 -2.38
CA ASN A 186 7.49 -22.09 -2.13
C ASN A 186 7.59 -23.24 -3.15
N SER A 187 6.46 -23.88 -3.45
CA SER A 187 6.40 -25.01 -4.38
C SER A 187 6.72 -24.60 -5.81
N LEU A 188 6.17 -23.47 -6.27
CA LEU A 188 6.44 -22.93 -7.60
C LEU A 188 7.91 -22.55 -7.73
N VAL A 189 8.46 -21.80 -6.76
CA VAL A 189 9.86 -21.39 -6.75
C VAL A 189 10.80 -22.61 -6.77
N ALA A 190 10.55 -23.61 -5.92
CA ALA A 190 11.36 -24.83 -5.89
C ALA A 190 11.31 -25.60 -7.22
N SER A 191 10.11 -25.74 -7.82
CA SER A 191 9.94 -26.43 -9.09
C SER A 191 10.67 -25.72 -10.23
N LEU A 192 10.55 -24.39 -10.29
CA LEU A 192 11.16 -23.57 -11.33
C LEU A 192 12.70 -23.61 -11.25
N LYS A 193 13.28 -23.57 -10.05
CA LYS A 193 14.73 -23.72 -9.84
C LYS A 193 15.26 -25.10 -10.23
N SER A 194 14.42 -26.14 -10.19
CA SER A 194 14.81 -27.52 -10.49
C SER A 194 14.67 -27.91 -11.97
N THR A 195 14.17 -27.01 -12.83
CA THR A 195 13.83 -27.33 -14.22
C THR A 195 14.75 -26.60 -15.19
N ASP A 196 15.41 -27.35 -16.08
CA ASP A 196 16.35 -26.79 -17.08
C ASP A 196 15.67 -25.98 -18.20
N SER A 197 14.36 -26.18 -18.44
CA SER A 197 13.59 -25.41 -19.41
C SER A 197 12.20 -25.05 -18.88
N VAL A 198 12.03 -23.80 -18.47
CA VAL A 198 10.72 -23.24 -18.09
C VAL A 198 10.14 -22.50 -19.29
N TYR A 199 8.87 -22.79 -19.62
CA TYR A 199 8.10 -21.96 -20.53
C TYR A 199 7.40 -20.86 -19.74
N HIS A 200 7.96 -19.66 -19.77
CA HIS A 200 7.37 -18.48 -19.12
C HIS A 200 6.09 -18.04 -19.84
N LEU A 201 5.10 -17.53 -19.10
CA LEU A 201 3.81 -17.15 -19.67
C LEU A 201 3.95 -16.03 -20.70
N TRP A 202 4.86 -15.07 -20.45
CA TRP A 202 5.01 -13.90 -21.33
C TRP A 202 6.22 -13.96 -22.25
N GLY A 203 7.15 -14.91 -22.07
CA GLY A 203 8.19 -15.31 -23.04
C GLY A 203 9.13 -14.21 -23.60
N SER A 204 8.95 -12.93 -23.26
CA SER A 204 9.75 -11.80 -23.72
C SER A 204 9.65 -10.63 -22.72
N PRO A 205 10.74 -9.88 -22.47
CA PRO A 205 10.69 -8.63 -21.72
C PRO A 205 9.74 -7.62 -22.39
N GLY A 206 9.00 -6.83 -21.59
CA GLY A 206 8.22 -5.68 -22.08
C GLY A 206 6.70 -5.85 -22.14
N TRP A 207 6.12 -6.95 -21.63
CA TRP A 207 4.67 -7.04 -21.43
C TRP A 207 4.17 -6.10 -20.33
N LEU A 208 5.06 -5.78 -19.39
CA LEU A 208 4.77 -4.94 -18.24
C LEU A 208 5.50 -3.60 -18.40
N PRO A 209 4.84 -2.47 -18.10
CA PRO A 209 5.46 -1.15 -18.23
C PRO A 209 6.73 -1.06 -17.38
N GLU A 210 7.81 -0.51 -17.94
CA GLU A 210 8.94 -0.05 -17.12
C GLU A 210 8.40 0.96 -16.11
N SER A 211 8.64 0.68 -14.85
CA SER A 211 8.01 1.39 -13.76
C SER A 211 9.06 2.11 -12.94
N THR A 212 8.86 3.42 -12.81
CA THR A 212 9.52 4.27 -11.80
C THR A 212 8.70 4.30 -10.51
N ILE A 213 7.85 3.28 -10.29
CA ILE A 213 6.92 3.23 -9.17
C ILE A 213 7.71 3.16 -7.87
N SER A 214 7.30 3.99 -6.91
CA SER A 214 7.74 3.96 -5.51
C SER A 214 7.69 2.52 -4.98
N ASN A 215 8.82 1.98 -4.54
CA ASN A 215 8.89 0.67 -3.87
C ASN A 215 8.70 0.89 -2.35
N PRO A 216 7.51 0.62 -1.78
CA PRO A 216 7.24 0.85 -0.36
C PRO A 216 8.07 -0.05 0.57
N PHE A 217 8.54 -1.20 0.07
CA PHE A 217 9.39 -2.13 0.81
C PHE A 217 10.76 -1.50 1.07
N ASP A 218 11.38 -0.92 0.03
CA ASP A 218 12.64 -0.19 0.14
C ASP A 218 12.50 1.06 1.01
N GLN A 219 11.42 1.82 0.83
CA GLN A 219 11.14 2.98 1.69
C GLN A 219 11.03 2.57 3.15
N GLY A 220 10.32 1.48 3.43
CA GLY A 220 10.17 0.94 4.78
C GLY A 220 11.52 0.62 5.42
N ARG A 221 12.40 -0.08 4.69
CA ARG A 221 13.77 -0.38 5.11
C ARG A 221 14.61 0.88 5.34
N GLN A 222 14.55 1.84 4.42
CA GLN A 222 15.29 3.09 4.54
C GLN A 222 14.85 3.90 5.76
N ILE A 223 13.54 3.94 6.04
CA ILE A 223 13.00 4.56 7.26
C ILE A 223 13.60 3.88 8.50
N ASN A 224 13.63 2.55 8.55
CA ASN A 224 14.21 1.82 9.68
C ASN A 224 15.70 2.17 9.87
N VAL A 225 16.49 2.12 8.80
CA VAL A 225 17.92 2.49 8.82
C VAL A 225 18.13 3.93 9.30
N LEU A 226 17.31 4.87 8.84
CA LEU A 226 17.41 6.27 9.22
C LEU A 226 16.97 6.52 10.67
N LEU A 227 15.97 5.78 11.18
CA LEU A 227 15.57 5.84 12.58
C LEU A 227 16.70 5.35 13.49
N HIS A 228 17.38 4.26 13.13
CA HIS A 228 18.59 3.82 13.85
C HIS A 228 19.73 4.83 13.74
N SER A 229 19.97 5.38 12.54
CA SER A 229 20.98 6.43 12.36
C SER A 229 20.69 7.69 13.19
N LEU A 230 19.42 8.01 13.42
CA LEU A 230 18.99 9.10 14.30
C LEU A 230 19.34 8.79 15.76
N GLU A 231 18.98 7.59 16.23
CA GLU A 231 19.29 7.12 17.59
C GLU A 231 20.81 7.12 17.84
N ASP A 232 21.60 6.61 16.88
CA ASP A 232 23.06 6.59 16.94
C ASP A 232 23.67 7.99 16.97
N SER A 233 23.13 8.91 16.16
CA SER A 233 23.58 10.31 16.13
C SER A 233 23.39 10.99 17.48
N ILE A 234 22.29 10.70 18.19
CA ILE A 234 22.04 11.21 19.54
C ILE A 234 23.00 10.56 20.53
N LEU A 235 23.16 9.24 20.49
CA LEU A 235 23.99 8.49 21.43
C LEU A 235 25.47 8.88 21.34
N LEU A 236 26.01 8.99 20.13
CA LEU A 236 27.41 9.28 19.84
C LEU A 236 27.75 10.77 19.88
N SER A 237 26.76 11.65 20.06
CA SER A 237 26.98 13.09 20.15
C SER A 237 27.85 13.48 21.35
N SER A 238 28.43 14.67 21.31
CA SER A 238 29.17 15.28 22.43
C SER A 238 28.27 16.03 23.43
N TRP A 239 26.95 15.83 23.36
CA TRP A 239 25.98 16.56 24.18
C TRP A 239 25.98 16.13 25.64
N SER A 240 25.35 16.95 26.49
CA SER A 240 25.16 16.62 27.90
C SER A 240 24.30 15.36 28.07
N LEU A 241 24.44 14.68 29.21
CA LEU A 241 23.64 13.48 29.50
C LEU A 241 22.13 13.79 29.51
N GLU A 242 21.75 14.96 30.04
CA GLU A 242 20.37 15.43 30.10
C GLU A 242 19.80 15.66 28.70
N ASP A 243 20.54 16.37 27.83
CA ASP A 243 20.15 16.57 26.43
C ASP A 243 20.00 15.23 25.68
N LYS A 244 20.93 14.29 25.88
CA LYS A 244 20.85 12.97 25.24
C LYS A 244 19.58 12.23 25.66
N GLN A 245 19.25 12.23 26.95
CA GLN A 245 18.05 11.57 27.47
C GLN A 245 16.77 12.20 26.91
N GLU A 246 16.70 13.53 26.86
CA GLU A 246 15.56 14.24 26.28
C GLU A 246 15.38 13.91 24.80
N TYR A 247 16.44 14.01 24.00
CA TYR A 247 16.36 13.75 22.56
C TYR A 247 16.10 12.27 22.24
N GLN A 248 16.56 11.34 23.08
CA GLN A 248 16.22 9.91 22.98
C GLN A 248 14.74 9.63 23.23
N GLN A 249 14.11 10.35 24.17
CA GLN A 249 12.66 10.24 24.38
C GLN A 249 11.90 10.75 23.15
N ILE A 250 12.31 11.89 22.59
CA ILE A 250 11.70 12.44 21.38
C ILE A 250 11.91 11.52 20.17
N SER A 251 13.10 10.92 20.00
CA SER A 251 13.35 9.97 18.91
C SER A 251 12.54 8.69 19.06
N THR A 252 12.32 8.23 20.30
CA THR A 252 11.45 7.07 20.58
C THR A 252 9.99 7.37 20.22
N LEU A 253 9.46 8.54 20.62
CA LEU A 253 8.12 8.98 20.22
C LEU A 253 7.98 9.13 18.70
N LEU A 254 9.01 9.66 18.04
CA LEU A 254 9.04 9.75 16.57
C LEU A 254 8.95 8.37 15.93
N LYS A 255 9.76 7.41 16.41
CA LYS A 255 9.77 6.03 15.92
C LYS A 255 8.40 5.37 16.13
N GLU A 256 7.83 5.44 17.33
CA GLU A 256 6.52 4.87 17.62
C GLU A 256 5.42 5.46 16.73
N GLU A 257 5.45 6.76 16.44
CA GLU A 257 4.47 7.41 15.58
C GLU A 257 4.69 7.08 14.09
N ALA A 258 5.95 7.11 13.62
CA ALA A 258 6.29 6.87 12.22
C ALA A 258 6.00 5.43 11.78
N LEU A 259 6.03 4.47 12.71
CA LEU A 259 5.76 3.05 12.45
C LEU A 259 4.27 2.68 12.53
N LYS A 260 3.37 3.65 12.78
CA LYS A 260 1.92 3.40 12.75
C LYS A 260 1.43 3.26 11.31
N ALA A 261 0.40 2.42 11.11
CA ALA A 261 -0.31 2.32 9.84
C ALA A 261 -0.93 3.67 9.40
N SER A 262 -1.32 4.51 10.35
CA SER A 262 -1.83 5.87 10.08
C SER A 262 -1.15 6.89 10.98
N PRO A 263 0.03 7.41 10.60
CA PRO A 263 0.76 8.37 11.40
C PRO A 263 0.08 9.75 11.42
N GLN A 264 0.06 10.37 12.59
CA GLN A 264 -0.39 11.75 12.77
C GLN A 264 0.67 12.71 12.23
N LYS A 265 0.49 13.14 10.97
CA LYS A 265 1.41 14.09 10.30
C LYS A 265 1.71 15.34 11.12
N GLY A 266 0.73 15.87 11.85
CA GLY A 266 0.91 17.04 12.73
C GLY A 266 1.88 16.78 13.88
N LEU A 267 1.77 15.61 14.52
CA LEU A 267 2.67 15.19 15.59
C LEU A 267 4.09 14.94 15.04
N LEU A 268 4.21 14.22 13.92
CA LEU A 268 5.51 13.99 13.28
C LEU A 268 6.21 15.31 12.94
N LYS A 269 5.49 16.29 12.36
CA LYS A 269 6.04 17.62 12.08
C LYS A 269 6.55 18.33 13.34
N ALA A 270 5.82 18.24 14.45
CA ALA A 270 6.24 18.82 15.72
C ALA A 270 7.50 18.15 16.27
N LEU A 271 7.57 16.81 16.24
CA LEU A 271 8.73 16.04 16.70
C LEU A 271 9.97 16.34 15.85
N PHE A 272 9.83 16.38 14.52
CA PHE A 272 10.93 16.78 13.63
C PHE A 272 11.39 18.21 13.90
N SER A 273 10.47 19.15 14.08
CA SER A 273 10.83 20.54 14.39
C SER A 273 11.63 20.67 15.70
N TYR A 274 11.39 19.78 16.68
CA TYR A 274 12.17 19.72 17.91
C TYR A 274 13.57 19.15 17.64
N LEU A 275 13.65 17.99 16.98
CA LEU A 275 14.92 17.30 16.68
C LEU A 275 15.85 18.16 15.80
N GLU A 276 15.30 18.91 14.85
CA GLU A 276 16.05 19.77 13.93
C GLU A 276 16.70 21.01 14.57
N GLN A 277 16.42 21.28 15.85
CA GLN A 277 17.14 22.30 16.62
C GLN A 277 18.62 21.95 16.77
N ARG A 278 18.97 20.65 16.70
CA ARG A 278 20.36 20.17 16.69
C ARG A 278 20.83 19.97 15.26
N LYS A 279 21.92 20.64 14.88
CA LYS A 279 22.46 20.62 13.51
C LYS A 279 22.85 19.21 13.06
N GLU A 280 23.33 18.40 13.99
CA GLU A 280 23.76 17.03 13.78
C GLU A 280 22.61 16.12 13.32
N LEU A 281 21.37 16.43 13.70
CA LEU A 281 20.19 15.62 13.36
C LEU A 281 19.50 16.08 12.08
N GLN A 282 19.77 17.30 11.59
CA GLN A 282 19.04 17.91 10.48
C GLN A 282 19.06 17.06 9.20
N LYS A 283 20.21 16.48 8.87
CA LYS A 283 20.34 15.64 7.66
C LYS A 283 19.45 14.40 7.74
N VAL A 284 19.48 13.68 8.86
CA VAL A 284 18.69 12.46 9.06
C VAL A 284 17.20 12.80 9.12
N CYS A 285 16.84 13.89 9.82
CA CYS A 285 15.46 14.38 9.89
C CYS A 285 14.92 14.77 8.51
N HIS A 286 15.73 15.43 7.67
CA HIS A 286 15.33 15.79 6.31
C HIS A 286 15.03 14.56 5.46
N LEU A 287 15.91 13.54 5.49
CA LEU A 287 15.70 12.30 4.75
C LEU A 287 14.45 11.54 5.23
N LEU A 288 14.24 11.45 6.54
CA LEU A 288 13.03 10.84 7.11
C LEU A 288 11.75 11.57 6.71
N LYS A 289 11.75 12.92 6.71
CA LYS A 289 10.59 13.71 6.29
C LYS A 289 10.22 13.47 4.82
N ASN A 290 11.21 13.29 3.95
CA ASN A 290 10.97 13.00 2.53
C ASN A 290 10.31 11.61 2.37
N LEU A 291 10.80 10.59 3.06
CA LEU A 291 10.23 9.23 3.01
C LEU A 291 8.85 9.09 3.68
N LEU A 292 8.52 9.99 4.61
CA LEU A 292 7.23 10.00 5.33
C LEU A 292 6.18 10.92 4.66
N ASP A 293 6.46 11.45 3.47
CA ASP A 293 5.58 12.39 2.76
C ASP A 293 5.19 13.60 3.63
N LEU A 294 6.19 14.15 4.34
CA LEU A 294 6.07 15.32 5.22
C LEU A 294 6.80 16.56 4.70
N ALA A 295 7.58 16.42 3.63
CA ALA A 295 8.17 17.57 2.93
C ALA A 295 7.05 18.54 2.49
N PRO A 296 7.28 19.86 2.52
CA PRO A 296 6.35 20.79 1.90
C PRO A 296 6.22 20.42 0.42
N GLU A 297 4.98 20.34 -0.08
CA GLU A 297 4.74 20.25 -1.53
C GLU A 297 5.49 21.41 -2.17
N SER A 298 6.42 21.11 -3.08
CA SER A 298 7.13 22.12 -3.85
C SER A 298 6.08 22.92 -4.63
N GLU A 299 5.92 24.20 -4.26
CA GLU A 299 5.13 25.21 -5.00
C GLU A 299 5.58 25.34 -6.46
#